data_AF-A0A7W8JTT5-F1
#
_entry.id   AF-A0A7W8JTT5-F1
#
_cell.length_a   1.000
_cell.length_b   1.000
_cell.length_c   1.000
_cell.angle_alpha   90.00
_cell.angle_beta   90.00
_cell.angle_gamma   90.00
#
_symmetry.space_group_name_H-M   'P 1'
#
loop_
_entity.id
_entity.type
_entity.pdbx_description
1 polymer ?
#
loop_
_entity_poly.entity_id
_entity_poly.type
_entity_poly.pdbx_seq_one_letter_code
_entity_poly.pdbx_strand_id
1 'polypeptide(L)'
;MLPHRLIVIGASAGGTEPLLELVAGLPCGFPAAICIVTHIPAHSPSRLPEILSNAGPLPASHPHDGEPVRPGRIYCAPPDSHLLVEEGHLAVKRGPRENRNRPAIDALFRSAGYGEGPGAIGVVLSGMLDDGTSGLWTIKRFGGTTIVQDPAEAEYDSMPLSALNQVEVDHVVRARDLAALLVRLAAEPLLKAEGGRVSDHDRRRVEAEISIAMCGHAFRKGVMDFGQVTPQTCPECGGVLVQIREGGFTRYRCHTGHAYTADTLLTSVSEHVEETLWQTMRTLEEATLLLENTGAEYRENGNARLAQAYARRAGEMEARSRAIFDSIVWSKTLSAQRIKHEEEK
;
A
#
# COMPACT_ATOMS: atom_id res chain seq x y z
N MET A 1 -1.22 -4.09 -25.14
CA MET A 1 -1.82 -5.40 -24.93
C MET A 1 -0.86 -6.48 -25.34
N LEU A 2 -0.54 -7.35 -24.40
CA LEU A 2 0.26 -8.55 -24.55
C LEU A 2 -0.52 -9.62 -25.36
N PRO A 3 0.20 -10.53 -26.04
CA PRO A 3 -0.43 -11.65 -26.75
C PRO A 3 -0.88 -12.78 -25.80
N HIS A 4 -0.68 -12.64 -24.49
CA HIS A 4 -1.03 -13.60 -23.45
C HIS A 4 -1.62 -12.88 -22.24
N ARG A 5 -2.24 -13.63 -21.33
CA ARG A 5 -2.75 -13.04 -20.08
C ARG A 5 -1.62 -12.55 -19.17
N LEU A 6 -1.94 -11.54 -18.39
CA LEU A 6 -1.12 -11.01 -17.32
C LEU A 6 -1.84 -11.23 -15.99
N ILE A 7 -1.21 -11.99 -15.08
CA ILE A 7 -1.71 -12.19 -13.74
C ILE A 7 -0.95 -11.26 -12.81
N VAL A 8 -1.66 -10.41 -12.08
CA VAL A 8 -1.09 -9.52 -11.07
C VAL A 8 -1.61 -9.93 -9.69
N ILE A 9 -0.69 -10.14 -8.76
CA ILE A 9 -0.99 -10.67 -7.43
C ILE A 9 -0.52 -9.69 -6.38
N GLY A 10 -1.39 -9.39 -5.42
CA GLY A 10 -1.12 -8.53 -4.28
C GLY A 10 -1.23 -9.33 -2.99
N ALA A 11 -0.23 -9.22 -2.13
CA ALA A 11 -0.21 -9.89 -0.84
C ALA A 11 0.49 -9.04 0.22
N SER A 12 0.20 -9.27 1.50
CA SER A 12 0.89 -8.58 2.60
C SER A 12 1.13 -9.55 3.76
N ALA A 13 0.71 -9.21 4.98
CA ALA A 13 0.78 -10.09 6.14
C ALA A 13 0.06 -11.43 5.86
N GLY A 14 0.75 -12.55 6.13
CA GLY A 14 0.26 -13.89 5.80
C GLY A 14 0.18 -14.24 4.32
N GLY A 15 0.71 -13.39 3.43
CA GLY A 15 0.66 -13.59 1.99
C GLY A 15 1.64 -14.62 1.44
N THR A 16 2.69 -14.96 2.19
CA THR A 16 3.78 -15.83 1.72
C THR A 16 3.32 -17.27 1.52
N GLU A 17 2.56 -17.84 2.47
CA GLU A 17 2.10 -19.24 2.37
C GLU A 17 1.17 -19.46 1.17
N PRO A 18 0.13 -18.62 0.93
CA PRO A 18 -0.70 -18.72 -0.27
C PRO A 18 0.10 -18.58 -1.58
N LEU A 19 1.13 -17.73 -1.60
CA LEU A 19 2.00 -17.59 -2.77
C LEU A 19 2.81 -18.86 -3.04
N LEU A 20 3.33 -19.52 -2.00
CA LEU A 20 4.08 -20.76 -2.13
C LEU A 20 3.21 -21.90 -2.64
N GLU A 21 2.01 -22.04 -2.07
CA GLU A 21 1.05 -23.05 -2.51
C GLU A 21 0.62 -22.82 -3.98
N LEU A 22 0.38 -21.56 -4.36
CA LEU A 22 0.09 -21.19 -5.73
C LEU A 22 1.23 -21.61 -6.67
N VAL A 23 2.47 -21.16 -6.44
CA VAL A 23 3.56 -21.39 -7.41
C VAL A 23 3.94 -22.87 -7.51
N ALA A 24 3.80 -23.64 -6.43
CA ALA A 24 4.00 -25.09 -6.43
C ALA A 24 2.99 -25.83 -7.31
N GLY A 25 1.76 -25.30 -7.44
CA GLY A 25 0.69 -25.89 -8.25
C GLY A 25 0.73 -25.52 -9.74
N LEU A 26 1.61 -24.62 -10.18
CA LEU A 26 1.68 -24.17 -11.58
C LEU A 26 2.46 -25.16 -12.47
N PRO A 27 2.10 -25.31 -13.76
CA PRO A 27 2.86 -26.14 -14.70
C PRO A 27 4.10 -25.41 -15.26
N CYS A 28 5.16 -26.14 -15.64
CA CYS A 28 6.37 -25.55 -16.23
C CYS A 28 6.11 -24.72 -17.50
N GLY A 29 5.09 -25.08 -18.28
CA GLY A 29 4.69 -24.42 -19.53
C GLY A 29 3.57 -23.39 -19.36
N PHE A 30 3.48 -22.75 -18.20
CA PHE A 30 2.39 -21.83 -17.89
C PHE A 30 2.29 -20.68 -18.93
N PRO A 31 1.13 -20.49 -19.61
CA PRO A 31 1.05 -19.64 -20.81
C PRO A 31 0.92 -18.14 -20.50
N ALA A 32 0.91 -17.74 -19.22
CA ALA A 32 0.76 -16.36 -18.78
C ALA A 32 2.00 -15.87 -18.01
N ALA A 33 2.12 -14.55 -17.89
CA ALA A 33 3.11 -13.90 -17.04
C ALA A 33 2.49 -13.59 -15.66
N ILE A 34 3.29 -13.67 -14.59
CA ILE A 34 2.85 -13.36 -13.23
C ILE A 34 3.67 -12.20 -12.69
N CYS A 35 3.03 -11.14 -12.21
CA CYS A 35 3.66 -10.07 -11.46
C CYS A 35 3.13 -10.06 -10.03
N ILE A 36 4.03 -10.01 -9.04
CA ILE A 36 3.69 -10.11 -7.62
C ILE A 36 4.18 -8.85 -6.92
N VAL A 37 3.28 -8.22 -6.17
CA VAL A 37 3.62 -7.22 -5.16
C VAL A 37 3.34 -7.81 -3.79
N THR A 38 4.38 -7.81 -2.95
CA THR A 38 4.25 -8.09 -1.52
C THR A 38 4.79 -6.91 -0.73
N HIS A 39 4.06 -6.46 0.28
CA HIS A 39 4.55 -5.39 1.16
C HIS A 39 5.81 -5.86 1.90
N ILE A 40 6.91 -5.16 1.67
CA ILE A 40 8.22 -5.46 2.21
C ILE A 40 8.90 -4.18 2.68
N PRO A 41 9.71 -4.22 3.76
CA PRO A 41 10.43 -3.04 4.22
C PRO A 41 11.40 -2.52 3.15
N ALA A 42 11.43 -1.19 2.98
CA ALA A 42 12.24 -0.52 1.94
C ALA A 42 13.75 -0.82 2.01
N HIS A 43 14.27 -1.13 3.20
CA HIS A 43 15.70 -1.32 3.45
C HIS A 43 16.11 -2.78 3.61
N SER A 44 15.18 -3.71 3.45
CA SER A 44 15.45 -5.15 3.58
C SER A 44 15.56 -5.79 2.19
N PRO A 45 16.64 -6.54 1.89
CA PRO A 45 16.67 -7.32 0.66
C PRO A 45 15.54 -8.34 0.67
N SER A 46 14.82 -8.45 -0.45
CA SER A 46 13.77 -9.46 -0.60
C SER A 46 14.35 -10.74 -1.18
N ARG A 47 14.19 -11.85 -0.47
CA ARG A 47 14.49 -13.18 -0.98
C ARG A 47 13.27 -13.87 -1.61
N LEU A 48 12.16 -13.14 -1.75
CA LEU A 48 10.92 -13.69 -2.30
C LEU A 48 11.12 -14.38 -3.66
N PRO A 49 11.88 -13.83 -4.63
CA PRO A 49 12.15 -14.53 -5.89
C PRO A 49 12.83 -15.89 -5.71
N GLU A 50 13.81 -16.00 -4.82
CA GLU A 50 14.51 -17.27 -4.55
C GLU A 50 13.55 -18.29 -3.93
N ILE A 51 12.74 -17.84 -2.96
CA ILE A 51 11.77 -18.70 -2.26
C ILE A 51 10.72 -19.23 -3.24
N LEU A 52 10.16 -18.38 -4.11
CA LEU A 52 9.17 -18.79 -5.10
C LEU A 52 9.77 -19.69 -6.18
N SER A 53 10.98 -19.40 -6.65
CA SER A 53 11.68 -20.24 -7.64
C SER A 53 12.00 -21.65 -7.10
N ASN A 54 12.22 -21.77 -5.79
CA ASN A 54 12.47 -23.08 -5.16
C ASN A 54 11.17 -23.86 -4.91
N ALA A 55 10.04 -23.17 -4.75
CA ALA A 55 8.75 -23.78 -4.43
C ALA A 55 8.00 -24.27 -5.68
N GLY A 56 8.20 -23.64 -6.84
CA GLY A 56 7.49 -23.94 -8.07
C GLY A 56 8.39 -24.08 -9.30
N PRO A 57 7.85 -24.55 -10.44
CA PRO A 57 8.65 -24.77 -11.64
C PRO A 57 8.96 -23.50 -12.45
N LEU A 58 8.30 -22.38 -12.15
CA LEU A 58 8.49 -21.14 -12.88
C LEU A 58 9.61 -20.30 -12.24
N PRO A 59 10.56 -19.76 -13.01
CA PRO A 59 11.59 -18.89 -12.48
C PRO A 59 10.99 -17.56 -12.02
N ALA A 60 11.35 -17.13 -10.81
CA ALA A 60 11.00 -15.83 -10.26
C ALA A 60 12.22 -14.90 -10.16
N SER A 61 12.04 -13.62 -10.48
CA SER A 61 13.10 -12.61 -10.39
C SER A 61 12.57 -11.23 -10.02
N HIS A 62 13.44 -10.38 -9.49
CA HIS A 62 13.19 -8.94 -9.53
C HIS A 62 13.41 -8.44 -10.96
N PRO A 63 12.42 -7.78 -11.59
CA PRO A 63 12.57 -7.28 -12.94
C PRO A 63 13.47 -6.05 -12.99
N HIS A 64 14.08 -5.84 -14.15
CA HIS A 64 14.72 -4.56 -14.47
C HIS A 64 13.72 -3.60 -15.13
N ASP A 65 13.97 -2.30 -14.99
CA ASP A 65 13.18 -1.28 -15.68
C ASP A 65 13.30 -1.44 -17.21
N GLY A 66 12.17 -1.48 -17.90
CA GLY A 66 12.09 -1.73 -19.35
C GLY A 66 12.20 -3.20 -19.74
N GLU A 67 12.19 -4.15 -18.81
CA GLU A 67 12.23 -5.57 -19.14
C GLU A 67 10.91 -6.01 -19.82
N PRO A 68 10.95 -6.73 -20.97
CA PRO A 68 9.73 -7.20 -21.62
C PRO A 68 9.01 -8.25 -20.76
N VAL A 69 7.69 -8.16 -20.68
CA VAL A 69 6.86 -9.14 -19.97
C VAL A 69 6.82 -10.44 -20.78
N ARG A 70 7.24 -11.56 -20.17
CA ARG A 70 7.26 -12.87 -20.83
C ARG A 70 6.41 -13.89 -20.08
N PRO A 71 5.71 -14.80 -20.79
CA PRO A 71 4.97 -15.88 -20.16
C PRO A 71 5.90 -16.90 -19.51
N GLY A 72 5.38 -17.68 -18.56
CA GLY A 72 6.16 -18.69 -17.84
C GLY A 72 7.21 -18.09 -16.89
N ARG A 73 7.02 -16.84 -16.45
CA ARG A 73 7.90 -16.15 -15.50
C ARG A 73 7.10 -15.47 -14.41
N ILE A 74 7.74 -15.36 -13.24
CA ILE A 74 7.24 -14.63 -12.08
C ILE A 74 8.12 -13.40 -11.85
N TYR A 75 7.52 -12.24 -11.76
CA TYR A 75 8.19 -10.96 -11.52
C TYR A 75 7.78 -10.41 -10.16
N CYS A 76 8.70 -10.40 -9.21
CA CYS A 76 8.43 -9.85 -7.88
C CYS A 76 8.89 -8.40 -7.83
N ALA A 77 8.01 -7.50 -7.39
CA ALA A 77 8.37 -6.11 -7.21
C ALA A 77 9.57 -5.97 -6.24
N PRO A 78 10.61 -5.20 -6.59
CA PRO A 78 11.75 -5.00 -5.71
C PRO A 78 11.39 -4.06 -4.54
N PRO A 79 12.11 -4.16 -3.40
CA PRO A 79 11.93 -3.23 -2.29
C PRO A 79 12.04 -1.77 -2.73
N ASP A 80 11.20 -0.91 -2.14
CA ASP A 80 11.22 0.54 -2.34
C ASP A 80 11.04 1.01 -3.80
N SER A 81 10.46 0.18 -4.66
CA SER A 81 10.09 0.55 -6.03
C SER A 81 8.72 -0.01 -6.41
N HIS A 82 7.86 0.78 -7.05
CA HIS A 82 6.64 0.29 -7.67
C HIS A 82 6.98 -0.55 -8.90
N LEU A 83 6.26 -1.66 -9.07
CA LEU A 83 6.23 -2.45 -10.29
C LEU A 83 4.97 -2.07 -11.07
N LEU A 84 5.13 -1.65 -12.32
CA LEU A 84 4.03 -1.32 -13.23
C LEU A 84 4.22 -2.05 -14.56
N VAL A 85 3.15 -2.09 -15.35
CA VAL A 85 3.17 -2.60 -16.72
C VAL A 85 2.78 -1.48 -17.68
N GLU A 86 3.66 -1.21 -18.65
CA GLU A 86 3.46 -0.19 -19.67
C GLU A 86 3.90 -0.76 -21.02
N GLU A 87 2.98 -0.74 -22.01
CA GLU A 87 3.26 -1.14 -23.39
C GLU A 87 4.00 -2.50 -23.54
N GLY A 88 3.62 -3.48 -22.72
CA GLY A 88 4.21 -4.82 -22.71
C GLY A 88 5.57 -4.94 -22.03
N HIS A 89 6.02 -3.89 -21.35
CA HIS A 89 7.25 -3.85 -20.57
C HIS A 89 6.96 -3.61 -19.08
N LEU A 90 7.87 -4.08 -18.24
CA LEU A 90 7.86 -3.84 -16.80
C LEU A 90 8.55 -2.51 -16.52
N ALA A 91 7.89 -1.66 -15.75
CA ALA A 91 8.46 -0.41 -15.27
C ALA A 91 8.70 -0.51 -13.76
N VAL A 92 9.94 -0.23 -13.35
CA VAL A 92 10.36 -0.31 -11.94
C VAL A 92 10.73 1.09 -11.48
N LYS A 93 9.80 1.76 -10.80
CA LYS A 93 9.86 3.21 -10.56
C LYS A 93 9.74 3.56 -9.09
N ARG A 94 10.40 4.65 -8.67
CA ARG A 94 10.37 5.18 -7.30
C ARG A 94 9.41 6.36 -7.16
N GLY A 95 8.21 6.24 -7.74
CA GLY A 95 7.15 7.23 -7.55
C GLY A 95 6.71 7.38 -6.07
N PRO A 96 5.82 8.32 -5.77
CA PRO A 96 5.29 8.54 -4.43
C PRO A 96 4.58 7.29 -3.91
N ARG A 97 4.67 7.03 -2.60
CA ARG A 97 4.01 5.89 -1.95
C ARG A 97 2.49 5.93 -2.16
N GLU A 98 1.89 4.76 -2.32
CA GLU A 98 0.43 4.59 -2.28
C GLU A 98 0.06 3.68 -1.13
N ASN A 99 -0.96 4.06 -0.36
CA ASN A 99 -1.39 3.34 0.84
C ASN A 99 -0.22 3.01 1.77
N ARG A 100 0.72 3.96 1.91
CA ARG A 100 1.96 3.86 2.72
C ARG A 100 3.00 2.88 2.18
N ASN A 101 2.74 2.22 1.06
CA ASN A 101 3.56 1.17 0.51
C ASN A 101 4.29 1.61 -0.76
N ARG A 102 5.50 1.06 -0.92
CA ARG A 102 6.29 1.06 -2.15
C ARG A 102 7.20 -0.17 -2.12
N PRO A 103 6.88 -1.25 -2.85
CA PRO A 103 5.81 -1.37 -3.86
C PRO A 103 4.39 -1.34 -3.28
N ALA A 104 3.46 -0.73 -4.00
CA ALA A 104 2.02 -0.75 -3.71
C ALA A 104 1.28 -1.63 -4.72
N ILE A 105 0.31 -2.40 -4.24
CA ILE A 105 -0.48 -3.36 -5.04
C ILE A 105 -1.37 -2.59 -6.03
N ASP A 106 -2.02 -1.51 -5.55
CA ASP A 106 -2.88 -0.68 -6.38
C ASP A 106 -2.16 -0.14 -7.63
N ALA A 107 -0.88 0.22 -7.52
CA ALA A 107 -0.11 0.74 -8.65
C ALA A 107 0.09 -0.31 -9.75
N LEU A 108 0.46 -1.54 -9.37
CA LEU A 108 0.60 -2.66 -10.31
C LEU A 108 -0.75 -2.96 -10.97
N PHE A 109 -1.79 -3.14 -10.15
CA PHE A 109 -3.10 -3.54 -10.62
C PHE A 109 -3.74 -2.50 -11.54
N ARG A 110 -3.59 -1.21 -11.20
CA ARG A 110 -4.06 -0.09 -12.02
C ARG A 110 -3.39 -0.08 -13.40
N SER A 111 -2.06 -0.24 -13.45
CA SER A 111 -1.33 -0.28 -14.72
C SER A 111 -1.69 -1.50 -15.57
N ALA A 112 -1.86 -2.67 -14.96
CA ALA A 112 -2.28 -3.89 -15.65
C ALA A 112 -3.70 -3.79 -16.20
N GLY A 113 -4.65 -3.31 -15.39
CA GLY A 113 -6.03 -3.09 -15.85
C GLY A 113 -6.12 -2.09 -17.00
N TYR A 114 -5.38 -0.97 -16.92
CA TYR A 114 -5.37 0.04 -17.97
C TYR A 114 -4.74 -0.46 -19.29
N GLY A 115 -3.59 -1.16 -19.20
CA GLY A 115 -2.81 -1.59 -20.36
C GLY A 115 -3.33 -2.87 -21.03
N GLU A 116 -3.83 -3.82 -20.23
CA GLU A 116 -4.20 -5.17 -20.69
C GLU A 116 -5.72 -5.42 -20.71
N GLY A 117 -6.53 -4.59 -20.04
CA GLY A 117 -7.99 -4.71 -20.05
C GLY A 117 -8.46 -6.13 -19.71
N PRO A 118 -9.24 -6.80 -20.59
CA PRO A 118 -9.68 -8.19 -20.38
C PRO A 118 -8.54 -9.22 -20.25
N GLY A 119 -7.32 -8.89 -20.67
CA GLY A 119 -6.15 -9.74 -20.50
C GLY A 119 -5.56 -9.74 -19.09
N ALA A 120 -5.96 -8.80 -18.24
CA ALA A 120 -5.52 -8.72 -16.85
C ALA A 120 -6.35 -9.61 -15.93
N ILE A 121 -5.67 -10.36 -15.05
CA ILE A 121 -6.28 -11.08 -13.93
C ILE A 121 -5.66 -10.53 -12.65
N GLY A 122 -6.47 -9.91 -11.79
CA GLY A 122 -6.05 -9.42 -10.48
C GLY A 122 -6.37 -10.41 -9.38
N VAL A 123 -5.41 -10.66 -8.49
CA VAL A 123 -5.55 -11.59 -7.36
C VAL A 123 -5.16 -10.91 -6.06
N VAL A 124 -6.10 -10.72 -5.13
CA VAL A 124 -5.81 -10.22 -3.78
C VAL A 124 -5.74 -11.39 -2.80
N LEU A 125 -4.61 -11.52 -2.11
CA LEU A 125 -4.34 -12.53 -1.09
C LEU A 125 -4.38 -11.91 0.32
N SER A 126 -4.14 -12.75 1.33
CA SER A 126 -4.00 -12.36 2.74
C SER A 126 -3.16 -11.09 2.93
N GLY A 127 -3.63 -10.21 3.81
CA GLY A 127 -2.96 -8.97 4.13
C GLY A 127 -3.75 -8.05 5.06
N MET A 128 -3.05 -7.03 5.57
CA MET A 128 -3.60 -5.97 6.42
C MET A 128 -4.04 -4.74 5.61
N LEU A 129 -5.07 -4.03 6.07
CA LEU A 129 -5.68 -2.85 5.44
C LEU A 129 -6.32 -3.17 4.08
N ASP A 130 -6.14 -2.31 3.08
CA ASP A 130 -6.97 -2.31 1.88
C ASP A 130 -6.22 -2.05 0.56
N ASP A 131 -4.88 -2.06 0.56
CA ASP A 131 -4.10 -1.93 -0.68
C ASP A 131 -4.39 -3.09 -1.65
N GLY A 132 -4.62 -2.76 -2.91
CA GLY A 132 -5.09 -3.67 -3.95
C GLY A 132 -6.58 -3.56 -4.25
N THR A 133 -7.40 -3.01 -3.34
CA THR A 133 -8.85 -2.88 -3.56
C THR A 133 -9.18 -1.99 -4.75
N SER A 134 -8.54 -0.83 -4.84
CA SER A 134 -8.77 0.14 -5.92
C SER A 134 -8.15 -0.28 -7.24
N GLY A 135 -6.98 -0.91 -7.16
CA GLY A 135 -6.37 -1.57 -8.30
C GLY A 135 -7.26 -2.68 -8.87
N LEU A 136 -7.84 -3.52 -8.00
CA LEU A 136 -8.72 -4.61 -8.40
C LEU A 136 -10.04 -4.07 -8.98
N TRP A 137 -10.58 -2.99 -8.41
CA TRP A 137 -11.68 -2.23 -8.99
C TRP A 137 -11.35 -1.76 -10.40
N THR A 138 -10.14 -1.22 -10.62
CA THR A 138 -9.67 -0.80 -11.94
C THR A 138 -9.61 -1.98 -12.91
N ILE A 139 -9.08 -3.14 -12.50
CA ILE A 139 -9.04 -4.35 -13.34
C ILE A 139 -10.46 -4.74 -13.77
N LYS A 140 -11.41 -4.84 -12.83
CA LYS A 140 -12.81 -5.15 -13.13
C LYS A 140 -13.43 -4.13 -14.08
N ARG A 141 -13.17 -2.83 -13.82
CA ARG A 141 -13.73 -1.73 -14.60
C ARG A 141 -13.26 -1.73 -16.05
N PHE A 142 -12.03 -2.17 -16.30
CA PHE A 142 -11.45 -2.33 -17.64
C PHE A 142 -11.70 -3.73 -18.26
N GLY A 143 -12.56 -4.54 -17.63
CA GLY A 143 -13.02 -5.83 -18.15
C GLY A 143 -12.13 -7.02 -17.84
N GLY A 144 -11.11 -6.85 -16.99
CA GLY A 144 -10.28 -7.93 -16.48
C GLY A 144 -11.00 -8.79 -15.44
N THR A 145 -10.39 -9.93 -15.11
CA THR A 145 -10.92 -10.88 -14.13
C THR A 145 -10.38 -10.58 -12.74
N THR A 146 -11.22 -10.72 -11.72
CA THR A 146 -10.89 -10.40 -10.33
C THR A 146 -11.07 -11.62 -9.43
N ILE A 147 -10.04 -11.90 -8.64
CA ILE A 147 -9.96 -13.06 -7.77
C ILE A 147 -9.54 -12.59 -6.38
N VAL A 148 -10.17 -13.15 -5.35
CA VAL A 148 -9.83 -12.89 -3.96
C VAL A 148 -9.66 -14.22 -3.22
N GLN A 149 -8.63 -14.31 -2.38
CA GLN A 149 -8.48 -15.43 -1.45
C GLN A 149 -9.68 -15.47 -0.50
N ASP A 150 -10.24 -16.66 -0.26
CA ASP A 150 -11.32 -16.85 0.71
C ASP A 150 -10.92 -16.27 2.09
N PRO A 151 -11.61 -15.21 2.57
CA PRO A 151 -11.26 -14.57 3.83
C PRO A 151 -11.32 -15.51 5.03
N ALA A 152 -12.11 -16.58 4.95
CA ALA A 152 -12.25 -17.54 6.05
C ALA A 152 -10.98 -18.36 6.33
N GLU A 153 -10.03 -18.42 5.39
CA GLU A 153 -8.73 -19.08 5.57
C GLU A 153 -7.53 -18.13 5.47
N ALA A 154 -7.75 -16.85 5.15
CA ALA A 154 -6.68 -15.86 5.13
C ALA A 154 -6.17 -15.63 6.56
N GLU A 155 -4.85 -15.70 6.76
CA GLU A 155 -4.24 -15.38 8.06
C GLU A 155 -4.58 -13.95 8.49
N TYR A 156 -4.61 -13.04 7.53
CA TYR A 156 -5.11 -11.68 7.66
C TYR A 156 -6.15 -11.42 6.57
N ASP A 157 -7.41 -11.31 7.00
CA ASP A 157 -8.59 -11.25 6.13
C ASP A 157 -8.94 -9.85 5.62
N SER A 158 -8.30 -8.81 6.14
CA SER A 158 -8.71 -7.42 5.91
C SER A 158 -8.65 -6.97 4.45
N MET A 159 -7.56 -7.28 3.76
CA MET A 159 -7.38 -6.94 2.34
C MET A 159 -8.38 -7.72 1.47
N PRO A 160 -8.51 -9.06 1.63
CA PRO A 160 -9.57 -9.82 0.98
C PRO A 160 -10.98 -9.28 1.23
N LEU A 161 -11.34 -8.99 2.49
CA LEU A 161 -12.66 -8.45 2.85
C LEU A 161 -12.89 -7.07 2.24
N SER A 162 -11.87 -6.20 2.23
CA SER A 162 -11.96 -4.89 1.60
C SER A 162 -12.27 -5.02 0.10
N ALA A 163 -11.56 -5.91 -0.60
CA ALA A 163 -11.81 -6.20 -2.01
C ALA A 163 -13.23 -6.71 -2.26
N LEU A 164 -13.71 -7.68 -1.47
CA LEU A 164 -15.07 -8.24 -1.59
C LEU A 164 -16.18 -7.21 -1.35
N ASN A 165 -15.96 -6.30 -0.40
CA ASN A 165 -16.96 -5.29 -0.05
C ASN A 165 -17.09 -4.17 -1.10
N GLN A 166 -16.06 -3.96 -1.91
CA GLN A 166 -15.92 -2.76 -2.77
C GLN A 166 -15.86 -3.07 -4.26
N VAL A 167 -15.56 -4.32 -4.63
CA VAL A 167 -15.37 -4.76 -6.02
C VAL A 167 -16.30 -5.92 -6.33
N GLU A 168 -16.85 -5.94 -7.54
CA GLU A 168 -17.57 -7.10 -8.06
C GLU A 168 -16.57 -8.21 -8.40
N VAL A 169 -16.23 -9.02 -7.40
CA VAL A 169 -15.24 -10.11 -7.51
C VAL A 169 -15.82 -11.30 -8.27
N ASP A 170 -15.09 -11.79 -9.27
CA ASP A 170 -15.53 -12.92 -10.10
C ASP A 170 -15.35 -14.28 -9.42
N HIS A 171 -14.27 -14.42 -8.64
CA HIS A 171 -13.91 -15.66 -7.98
C HIS A 171 -13.42 -15.45 -6.55
N VAL A 172 -14.01 -16.19 -5.61
CA VAL A 172 -13.51 -16.34 -4.24
C VAL A 172 -13.04 -17.78 -4.09
N VAL A 173 -11.75 -17.98 -3.86
CA VAL A 173 -11.15 -19.32 -3.82
C VAL A 173 -10.14 -19.46 -2.71
N ARG A 174 -9.93 -20.69 -2.27
CA ARG A 174 -8.85 -21.04 -1.37
C ARG A 174 -7.51 -21.00 -2.09
N ALA A 175 -6.43 -20.76 -1.34
CA ALA A 175 -5.06 -20.71 -1.86
C ALA A 175 -4.71 -21.97 -2.68
N ARG A 176 -5.07 -23.15 -2.16
CA ARG A 176 -4.90 -24.45 -2.83
C ARG A 176 -5.57 -24.59 -4.20
N ASP A 177 -6.68 -23.88 -4.39
CA ASP A 177 -7.51 -23.97 -5.61
C ASP A 177 -7.11 -22.91 -6.65
N LEU A 178 -6.28 -21.93 -6.24
CA LEU A 178 -5.89 -20.79 -7.06
C LEU A 178 -5.04 -21.18 -8.27
N ALA A 179 -4.08 -22.11 -8.11
CA ALA A 179 -3.26 -22.60 -9.22
C ALA A 179 -4.12 -23.21 -10.33
N ALA A 180 -5.03 -24.12 -9.97
CA ALA A 180 -5.92 -24.77 -10.93
C ALA A 180 -6.83 -23.76 -11.64
N LEU A 181 -7.35 -22.77 -10.91
CA LEU A 181 -8.15 -21.69 -11.47
C LEU A 181 -7.34 -20.85 -12.48
N LEU A 182 -6.12 -20.43 -12.11
CA LEU A 182 -5.29 -19.60 -12.98
C LEU A 182 -4.84 -20.35 -14.24
N VAL A 183 -4.56 -21.66 -14.15
CA VAL A 183 -4.28 -22.51 -15.33
C VAL A 183 -5.46 -22.52 -16.29
N ARG A 184 -6.69 -22.70 -15.76
CA ARG A 184 -7.91 -22.68 -16.57
C ARG A 184 -8.09 -21.33 -17.26
N LEU A 185 -8.06 -20.24 -16.49
CA LEU A 185 -8.27 -18.87 -17.01
C LEU A 185 -7.18 -18.46 -18.01
N ALA A 186 -5.93 -18.86 -17.79
CA ALA A 186 -4.82 -18.56 -18.70
C ALA A 186 -4.94 -19.26 -20.06
N ALA A 187 -5.66 -20.40 -20.12
CA ALA A 187 -5.93 -21.12 -21.37
C ALA A 187 -7.14 -20.58 -22.15
N GLU A 188 -8.00 -19.78 -21.51
CA GLU A 188 -9.16 -19.19 -22.17
C GLU A 188 -8.74 -18.14 -23.21
N PRO A 189 -9.34 -18.13 -24.41
CA PRO A 189 -8.98 -17.19 -25.46
C PRO A 189 -9.18 -15.74 -24.99
N LEU A 190 -8.19 -14.89 -25.30
CA LEU A 190 -8.29 -13.45 -25.10
C LEU A 190 -9.37 -12.90 -26.04
N LEU A 191 -10.58 -12.72 -25.51
CA LEU A 191 -11.63 -12.01 -26.23
C LEU A 191 -11.16 -10.56 -26.41
N LYS A 192 -11.23 -10.06 -27.64
CA LYS A 192 -11.05 -8.62 -27.87
C LYS A 192 -12.13 -7.91 -27.05
N ALA A 193 -11.71 -6.91 -26.28
CA ALA A 193 -12.64 -6.05 -25.57
C ALA A 193 -13.69 -5.54 -26.57
N GLU A 194 -14.93 -6.01 -26.46
CA GLU A 194 -16.05 -5.25 -27.00
C GLU A 194 -16.05 -3.95 -26.20
N GLY A 195 -15.70 -2.83 -26.85
CA GLY A 195 -15.40 -1.54 -26.22
C GLY A 195 -16.37 -1.22 -25.07
N GLY A 196 -15.94 -1.48 -23.84
CA GLY A 196 -16.81 -1.51 -22.68
C GLY A 196 -16.61 -0.30 -21.78
N ARG A 197 -17.64 0.53 -21.70
CA ARG A 197 -18.21 1.21 -20.50
C ARG A 197 -17.33 2.09 -19.58
N VAL A 198 -16.03 2.25 -19.80
CA VAL A 198 -15.21 3.20 -19.02
C VAL A 198 -15.38 4.61 -19.58
N SER A 199 -15.73 5.57 -18.74
CA SER A 199 -15.87 6.96 -19.18
C SER A 199 -14.50 7.56 -19.55
N ASP A 200 -14.47 8.50 -20.49
CA ASP A 200 -13.23 9.23 -20.84
C ASP A 200 -12.63 9.97 -19.63
N HIS A 201 -13.47 10.35 -18.67
CA HIS A 201 -13.04 10.92 -17.40
C HIS A 201 -12.26 9.89 -16.57
N ASP A 202 -12.82 8.70 -16.35
CA ASP A 202 -12.16 7.63 -15.59
C ASP A 202 -10.87 7.17 -16.25
N ARG A 203 -10.87 7.08 -17.59
CA ARG A 203 -9.70 6.67 -18.36
C ARG A 203 -8.54 7.66 -18.18
N ARG A 204 -8.80 8.97 -18.33
CA ARG A 204 -7.79 10.03 -18.11
C ARG A 204 -7.29 10.08 -16.66
N ARG A 205 -8.17 9.85 -15.70
CA ARG A 205 -7.80 9.79 -14.29
C ARG A 205 -6.85 8.64 -14.00
N VAL A 206 -7.20 7.43 -14.44
CA VAL A 206 -6.37 6.22 -14.25
C VAL A 206 -5.00 6.39 -14.92
N GLU A 207 -4.97 6.94 -16.14
CA GLU A 207 -3.73 7.27 -16.85
C GLU A 207 -2.85 8.27 -16.06
N ALA A 208 -3.45 9.33 -15.52
CA ALA A 208 -2.73 10.29 -14.69
C ALA A 208 -2.15 9.63 -13.43
N GLU A 209 -2.91 8.75 -12.77
CA GLU A 209 -2.44 8.03 -11.59
C GLU A 209 -1.29 7.05 -11.88
N ILE A 210 -1.35 6.33 -13.00
CA ILE A 210 -0.22 5.49 -13.47
C ILE A 210 1.00 6.37 -13.70
N SER A 211 0.83 7.50 -14.39
CA SER A 211 1.91 8.44 -14.64
C SER A 211 2.52 8.97 -13.33
N ILE A 212 1.69 9.27 -12.31
CA ILE A 212 2.18 9.70 -10.99
C ILE A 212 3.03 8.62 -10.32
N ALA A 213 2.59 7.37 -10.35
CA ALA A 213 3.36 6.25 -9.82
C ALA A 213 4.69 6.03 -10.58
N MET A 214 4.77 6.42 -11.86
CA MET A 214 5.98 6.29 -12.68
C MET A 214 7.06 7.34 -12.37
N CYS A 215 6.69 8.62 -12.21
CA CYS A 215 7.69 9.69 -12.06
C CYS A 215 7.28 10.84 -11.14
N GLY A 216 6.21 10.68 -10.35
CA GLY A 216 5.71 11.70 -9.44
C GLY A 216 5.10 12.91 -10.17
N HIS A 217 5.34 14.10 -9.62
CA HIS A 217 4.84 15.39 -10.12
C HIS A 217 3.32 15.48 -10.27
N ALA A 218 2.58 14.95 -9.30
CA ALA A 218 1.13 14.84 -9.37
C ALA A 218 0.40 16.16 -9.63
N PHE A 219 0.85 17.27 -9.02
CA PHE A 219 0.28 18.59 -9.29
C PHE A 219 0.28 18.98 -10.77
N ARG A 220 1.39 18.78 -11.49
CA ARG A 220 1.47 19.12 -12.93
C ARG A 220 0.65 18.17 -13.81
N LYS A 221 0.26 17.01 -13.27
CA LYS A 221 -0.56 16.00 -13.97
C LYS A 221 -2.06 16.19 -13.73
N GLY A 222 -2.46 17.36 -13.22
CA GLY A 222 -3.87 17.70 -13.03
C GLY A 222 -4.55 16.87 -11.94
N VAL A 223 -3.79 16.33 -10.97
CA VAL A 223 -4.36 15.44 -9.96
C VAL A 223 -5.49 16.10 -9.16
N MET A 224 -5.41 17.42 -9.02
CA MET A 224 -6.39 18.24 -8.32
C MET A 224 -7.72 18.35 -9.07
N ASP A 225 -7.73 18.09 -10.37
CA ASP A 225 -8.91 18.24 -11.24
C ASP A 225 -9.84 17.02 -11.17
N PHE A 226 -9.38 15.89 -10.61
CA PHE A 226 -10.11 14.63 -10.55
C PHE A 226 -10.94 14.44 -9.27
N GLY A 227 -10.94 15.41 -8.35
CA GLY A 227 -11.56 15.26 -7.05
C GLY A 227 -11.93 16.58 -6.37
N GLN A 228 -12.59 16.47 -5.22
CA GLN A 228 -12.92 17.63 -4.39
C GLN A 228 -11.79 17.91 -3.40
N VAL A 229 -11.33 19.16 -3.32
CA VAL A 229 -10.33 19.56 -2.32
C VAL A 229 -10.91 19.38 -0.92
N THR A 230 -10.09 18.81 -0.03
CA THR A 230 -10.48 18.52 1.34
C THR A 230 -9.71 19.41 2.33
N PRO A 231 -10.27 19.67 3.53
CA PRO A 231 -9.54 20.36 4.58
C PRO A 231 -8.43 19.51 5.22
N GLN A 232 -8.43 18.19 5.01
CA GLN A 232 -7.39 17.29 5.49
C GLN A 232 -6.08 17.47 4.69
N THR A 233 -4.96 17.28 5.38
CA THR A 233 -3.61 17.28 4.80
C THR A 233 -3.01 15.89 4.80
N CYS A 234 -2.08 15.67 3.88
CA CYS A 234 -1.33 14.43 3.75
C CYS A 234 -0.42 14.25 4.98
N PRO A 235 -0.55 13.15 5.73
CA PRO A 235 0.27 12.93 6.94
C PRO A 235 1.75 12.75 6.63
N GLU A 236 2.11 12.30 5.42
CA GLU A 236 3.52 12.10 5.04
C GLU A 236 4.25 13.38 4.61
N CYS A 237 3.53 14.40 4.11
CA CYS A 237 4.20 15.59 3.55
C CYS A 237 3.50 16.94 3.82
N GLY A 238 2.40 16.95 4.58
CA GLY A 238 1.61 18.15 4.86
C GLY A 238 0.86 18.74 3.67
N GLY A 239 0.88 18.07 2.51
CA GLY A 239 0.29 18.59 1.29
C GLY A 239 -1.24 18.46 1.23
N VAL A 240 -1.89 19.36 0.48
CA VAL A 240 -3.35 19.34 0.28
C VAL A 240 -3.80 18.01 -0.34
N LEU A 241 -4.90 17.46 0.17
CA LEU A 241 -5.55 16.26 -0.34
C LEU A 241 -6.79 16.61 -1.18
N VAL A 242 -6.98 15.85 -2.25
CA VAL A 242 -8.26 15.77 -2.97
C VAL A 242 -8.93 14.43 -2.70
N GLN A 243 -10.25 14.46 -2.57
CA GLN A 243 -11.11 13.29 -2.44
C GLN A 243 -11.61 12.85 -3.81
N ILE A 244 -11.36 11.60 -4.16
CA ILE A 244 -11.77 10.95 -5.40
C ILE A 244 -12.74 9.82 -5.05
N ARG A 245 -13.87 9.73 -5.75
CA ARG A 245 -14.83 8.62 -5.59
C ARG A 245 -14.61 7.58 -6.67
N GLU A 246 -14.45 6.33 -6.27
CA GLU A 246 -14.30 5.18 -7.16
C GLU A 246 -15.39 4.16 -6.84
N GLY A 247 -16.39 4.04 -7.70
CA GLY A 247 -17.53 3.18 -7.42
C GLY A 247 -18.19 3.53 -6.07
N GLY A 248 -18.12 2.59 -5.12
CA GLY A 248 -18.71 2.72 -3.79
C GLY A 248 -17.78 3.26 -2.69
N PHE A 249 -16.50 3.52 -2.98
CA PHE A 249 -15.53 3.92 -1.96
C PHE A 249 -14.80 5.22 -2.30
N THR A 250 -14.13 5.77 -1.28
CA THR A 250 -13.43 7.05 -1.34
C THR A 250 -11.94 6.86 -1.23
N ARG A 251 -11.20 7.51 -2.13
CA ARG A 251 -9.74 7.67 -2.07
C ARG A 251 -9.35 9.12 -1.85
N TYR A 252 -8.15 9.30 -1.34
CA TYR A 252 -7.50 10.57 -1.16
C TYR A 252 -6.20 10.59 -1.94
N ARG A 253 -5.90 11.71 -2.57
CA ARG A 253 -4.63 11.91 -3.25
C ARG A 253 -4.02 13.25 -2.90
N CYS A 254 -2.75 13.25 -2.52
CA CYS A 254 -1.99 14.45 -2.23
C CYS A 254 -1.50 15.10 -3.52
N HIS A 255 -1.37 16.42 -3.51
CA HIS A 255 -0.78 17.19 -4.62
C HIS A 255 0.67 16.77 -4.96
N THR A 256 1.40 16.16 -4.01
CA THR A 256 2.75 15.60 -4.24
C THR A 256 2.70 14.20 -4.86
N GLY A 257 1.57 13.49 -4.72
CA GLY A 257 1.29 12.20 -5.33
C GLY A 257 1.06 11.04 -4.35
N HIS A 258 1.20 11.23 -3.03
CA HIS A 258 0.77 10.19 -2.07
C HIS A 258 -0.70 9.84 -2.25
N ALA A 259 -1.05 8.57 -2.07
CA ALA A 259 -2.43 8.11 -2.11
C ALA A 259 -2.80 7.36 -0.84
N TYR A 260 -4.07 7.48 -0.48
CA TYR A 260 -4.65 6.77 0.66
C TYR A 260 -6.09 6.36 0.32
N THR A 261 -6.50 5.20 0.80
CA THR A 261 -7.91 4.94 1.08
C THR A 261 -8.33 5.67 2.36
N ALA A 262 -9.63 5.69 2.66
CA ALA A 262 -10.13 6.31 3.89
C ALA A 262 -9.56 5.65 5.16
N ASP A 263 -9.49 4.32 5.19
CA ASP A 263 -8.99 3.57 6.35
C ASP A 263 -7.48 3.75 6.52
N THR A 264 -6.73 3.66 5.42
CA THR A 264 -5.28 3.88 5.45
C THR A 264 -4.94 5.33 5.82
N LEU A 265 -5.75 6.31 5.41
CA LEU A 265 -5.57 7.72 5.83
C LEU A 265 -5.81 7.88 7.34
N LEU A 266 -6.89 7.31 7.88
CA LEU A 266 -7.18 7.36 9.32
C LEU A 266 -6.06 6.71 10.15
N THR A 267 -5.59 5.55 9.69
CA THR A 267 -4.47 4.83 10.30
C THR A 267 -3.21 5.70 10.29
N SER A 268 -2.90 6.31 9.14
CA SER A 268 -1.72 7.18 8.97
C SER A 268 -1.79 8.45 9.83
N VAL A 269 -2.97 9.07 9.94
CA VAL A 269 -3.17 10.22 10.83
C VAL A 269 -2.99 9.80 12.30
N SER A 270 -3.51 8.64 12.69
CA SER A 270 -3.38 8.13 14.06
C SER A 270 -1.94 7.83 14.43
N GLU A 271 -1.18 7.21 13.53
CA GLU A 271 0.25 6.96 13.76
C GLU A 271 1.06 8.25 13.77
N HIS A 272 0.73 9.22 12.92
CA HIS A 272 1.38 10.53 12.95
C HIS A 272 1.15 11.29 14.27
N VAL A 273 -0.03 11.14 14.88
CA VAL A 273 -0.30 11.66 16.23
C VAL A 273 0.64 11.02 17.24
N GLU A 274 0.78 9.69 17.21
CA GLU A 274 1.67 8.96 18.12
C GLU A 274 3.15 9.37 17.96
N GLU A 275 3.63 9.46 16.71
CA GLU A 275 4.98 9.95 16.40
C GLU A 275 5.22 11.37 16.94
N THR A 276 4.25 12.26 16.77
CA THR A 276 4.33 13.65 17.25
C THR A 276 4.37 13.71 18.77
N LEU A 277 3.62 12.85 19.46
CA LEU A 277 3.64 12.76 20.91
C LEU A 277 5.01 12.29 21.41
N TRP A 278 5.61 11.26 20.79
CA TRP A 278 6.97 10.81 21.11
C TRP A 278 8.02 11.90 20.90
N GLN A 279 7.95 12.62 19.77
CA GLN A 279 8.84 13.74 19.49
C GLN A 279 8.70 14.86 20.54
N THR A 280 7.45 15.18 20.91
CA THR A 280 7.17 16.20 21.92
C THR A 280 7.71 15.80 23.30
N MET A 281 7.51 14.55 23.72
CA MET A 281 8.03 14.00 24.97
C MET A 281 9.57 14.12 25.01
N ARG A 282 10.25 13.66 23.95
CA ARG A 282 11.71 13.76 23.82
C ARG A 282 12.20 15.21 23.94
N THR A 283 11.52 16.16 23.29
CA THR A 283 11.88 17.59 23.37
C THR A 283 11.64 18.18 24.76
N LEU A 284 10.64 17.72 25.51
CA LEU A 284 10.45 18.11 26.91
C LEU A 284 11.55 17.57 27.82
N GLU A 285 12.01 16.33 27.58
CA GLU A 285 13.13 15.74 28.32
C GLU A 285 14.45 16.48 28.01
N GLU A 286 14.71 16.84 26.76
CA GLU A 286 15.85 17.68 26.37
C GLU A 286 15.82 19.05 27.06
N ALA A 287 14.65 19.69 27.13
CA ALA A 287 14.48 20.94 27.85
C ALA A 287 14.70 20.78 29.37
N THR A 288 14.27 19.66 29.95
CA THR A 288 14.49 19.32 31.37
C THR A 288 15.99 19.22 31.65
N LEU A 289 16.72 18.45 30.83
CA LEU A 289 18.17 18.28 30.95
C LEU A 289 18.92 19.63 30.87
N LEU A 290 18.53 20.49 29.92
CA LEU A 290 19.14 21.82 29.79
C LEU A 290 18.89 22.68 31.02
N LEU A 291 17.65 22.69 31.53
CA LEU A 291 17.28 23.44 32.73
C LEU A 291 18.03 22.97 33.97
N GLU A 292 18.22 21.66 34.12
CA GLU A 292 18.99 21.06 35.22
C GLU A 292 20.47 21.43 35.15
N ASN A 293 21.08 21.30 33.97
CA ASN A 293 22.49 21.65 33.75
C ASN A 293 22.75 23.13 34.05
N THR A 294 21.95 24.04 33.48
CA THR A 294 22.08 25.48 33.76
C THR A 294 21.77 25.80 35.23
N GLY A 295 20.81 25.12 35.83
CA GLY A 295 20.51 25.26 37.26
C GLY A 295 21.66 24.83 38.16
N ALA A 296 22.40 23.78 37.78
CA ALA A 296 23.61 23.32 38.47
C ALA A 296 24.74 24.35 38.35
N GLU A 297 24.98 24.91 37.16
CA GLU A 297 25.97 25.98 36.96
C GLU A 297 25.69 27.22 37.84
N TYR A 298 24.42 27.66 37.92
CA TYR A 298 24.05 28.76 38.81
C TYR A 298 24.28 28.43 40.28
N ARG A 299 24.11 27.17 40.68
CA ARG A 299 24.35 26.71 42.06
C ARG A 299 25.84 26.76 42.39
N GLU A 300 26.68 26.27 41.48
CA GLU A 300 28.15 26.30 41.61
C GLU A 300 28.68 27.74 41.68
N ASN A 301 28.09 28.65 40.89
CA ASN A 301 28.41 30.08 40.90
C ASN A 301 27.79 30.86 42.09
N GLY A 302 27.20 30.17 43.07
CA GLY A 302 26.65 30.78 44.30
C GLY A 302 25.30 31.50 44.13
N ASN A 303 24.64 31.39 42.97
CA ASN A 303 23.34 32.00 42.71
C ASN A 303 22.19 31.03 42.99
N ALA A 304 21.93 30.78 44.28
CA ALA A 304 20.91 29.85 44.74
C ALA A 304 19.49 30.18 44.25
N ARG A 305 19.17 31.48 44.11
CA ARG A 305 17.84 31.94 43.66
C ARG A 305 17.55 31.53 42.22
N LEU A 306 18.52 31.74 41.32
CA LEU A 306 18.36 31.30 39.93
C LEU A 306 18.39 29.78 39.82
N ALA A 307 19.30 29.10 40.52
CA ALA A 307 19.34 27.64 40.55
C ALA A 307 17.98 27.02 40.94
N GLN A 308 17.31 27.56 41.97
CA GLN A 308 15.99 27.09 42.37
C GLN A 308 14.90 27.40 41.34
N ALA A 309 14.98 28.55 40.65
CA ALA A 309 14.03 28.89 39.59
C ALA A 309 14.14 27.92 38.40
N TYR A 310 15.36 27.56 37.99
CA TYR A 310 15.62 26.57 36.95
C TYR A 310 15.14 25.17 37.36
N ALA A 311 15.45 24.73 38.58
CA ALA A 311 14.98 23.44 39.10
C ALA A 311 13.44 23.33 39.12
N ARG A 312 12.73 24.41 39.49
CA ARG A 312 11.27 24.44 39.41
C ARG A 312 10.76 24.28 37.98
N ARG A 313 11.38 24.98 37.00
CA ARG A 313 11.01 24.85 35.59
C ARG A 313 11.32 23.45 35.03
N ALA A 314 12.41 22.82 35.46
CA ALA A 314 12.72 21.45 35.10
C ALA A 314 11.61 20.48 35.56
N GLY A 315 11.18 20.59 36.83
CA GLY A 315 10.05 19.79 37.34
C GLY A 315 8.72 20.06 36.62
N GLU A 316 8.46 21.29 36.16
CA GLU A 316 7.31 21.60 35.31
C GLU A 316 7.38 20.89 33.95
N MET A 317 8.56 20.79 33.34
CA MET A 317 8.77 20.08 32.06
C MET A 317 8.65 18.56 32.24
N GLU A 318 9.24 18.01 33.31
CA GLU A 318 9.15 16.59 33.64
C GLU A 318 7.69 16.14 33.83
N ALA A 319 6.90 16.92 34.57
CA ALA A 319 5.48 16.62 34.78
C ALA A 319 4.69 16.60 33.46
N ARG A 320 5.01 17.50 32.51
CA ARG A 320 4.40 17.51 31.17
C ARG A 320 4.84 16.30 30.36
N SER A 321 6.13 15.95 30.40
CA SER A 321 6.65 14.77 29.70
C SER A 321 5.91 13.50 30.15
N ARG A 322 5.72 13.33 31.47
CA ARG A 322 4.99 12.19 32.03
C ARG A 322 3.54 12.11 31.56
N ALA A 323 2.83 13.25 31.53
CA ALA A 323 1.46 13.29 31.03
C ALA A 323 1.36 12.89 29.54
N ILE A 324 2.35 13.28 28.73
CA ILE A 324 2.43 12.86 27.31
C ILE A 324 2.73 11.37 27.22
N PHE A 325 3.69 10.85 27.99
CA PHE A 325 4.02 9.44 28.02
C PHE A 325 2.80 8.57 28.36
N ASP A 326 2.04 8.95 29.39
CA ASP A 326 0.80 8.25 29.74
C ASP A 326 -0.17 8.25 28.54
N SER A 327 -0.36 9.40 27.88
CA SER A 327 -1.21 9.48 26.68
C SER A 327 -0.76 8.56 25.55
N ILE A 328 0.54 8.34 25.39
CA ILE A 328 1.09 7.44 24.36
C ILE A 328 0.77 5.99 24.71
N VAL A 329 1.02 5.57 25.95
CA VAL A 329 0.83 4.18 26.41
C VAL A 329 -0.63 3.75 26.31
N TRP A 330 -1.58 4.67 26.53
CA TRP A 330 -3.01 4.39 26.41
C TRP A 330 -3.56 4.58 24.99
N SER A 331 -2.80 5.21 24.09
CA SER A 331 -3.22 5.41 22.70
C SER A 331 -3.23 4.08 21.95
N LYS A 332 -4.32 3.83 21.22
CA LYS A 332 -4.38 2.76 20.22
C LYS A 332 -4.50 3.39 18.84
N THR A 333 -3.74 2.87 17.87
CA THR A 333 -3.93 3.23 16.46
C THR A 333 -5.36 2.96 16.03
N LEU A 334 -6.03 3.98 15.48
CA LEU A 334 -7.39 3.87 14.96
C LEU A 334 -7.35 3.32 13.53
N SER A 335 -8.18 2.31 13.27
CA SER A 335 -8.51 1.83 11.93
C SER A 335 -9.98 1.38 11.94
N ALA A 336 -10.63 1.44 10.78
CA ALA A 336 -12.01 1.01 10.57
C ALA A 336 -12.20 -0.46 11.01
N GLN A 337 -11.19 -1.30 10.80
CA GLN A 337 -11.21 -2.68 11.28
C GLN A 337 -11.25 -2.78 12.79
N ARG A 338 -10.40 -2.03 13.49
CA ARG A 338 -10.38 -2.04 14.96
C ARG A 338 -11.68 -1.50 15.53
N ILE A 339 -12.23 -0.43 14.94
CA ILE A 339 -13.52 0.13 15.35
C ILE A 339 -14.63 -0.93 15.20
N LYS A 340 -14.71 -1.63 14.07
CA LYS A 340 -15.70 -2.70 13.89
C LYS A 340 -15.54 -3.85 14.90
N HIS A 341 -14.30 -4.29 15.14
CA HIS A 341 -14.02 -5.36 16.11
C HIS A 341 -14.31 -4.97 17.56
N GLU A 342 -14.19 -3.68 17.90
CA GLU A 342 -14.54 -3.16 19.23
C GLU A 342 -16.07 -3.01 19.40
N GLU A 343 -16.83 -2.76 18.34
CA GLU A 343 -18.30 -2.65 18.36
C GLU A 343 -19.02 -4.02 18.25
N GLU A 344 -18.37 -5.05 17.70
CA GLU A 344 -18.92 -6.41 17.57
C GLU A 344 -18.70 -7.29 18.84
N LYS A 345 -18.09 -6.73 19.90
CA LYS A 345 -17.86 -7.38 21.20
C LYS A 345 -18.76 -6.83 22.30
#